data_AF-A0A2S4LPH2-F1
#
_entry.id   AF-A0A2S4LPH2-F1
#
_cell.length_a   1.000
_cell.length_b   1.000
_cell.length_c   1.000
_cell.angle_alpha   90.00
_cell.angle_beta   90.00
_cell.angle_gamma   90.00
#
_symmetry.space_group_name_H-M   'P 1'
#
loop_
_entity.id
_entity.type
_entity.pdbx_description
1 polymer ?
#
loop_
_entity_poly.entity_id
_entity_poly.type
_entity_poly.pdbx_seq_one_letter_code
_entity_poly.pdbx_strand_id
1 'polypeptide(L)'
;MMRLLATLCLTTALCLPMAARADDAAERIAVAKDLVQKTTIKNLEVGFTGALEKTVAPMKEDKAEAVRKEIRAEFDKQRETMLDGLSKAYAEKFSLDELKHLSEIYGDKTYQKFQAVNADPASTVSTISQASVTKLLNMLAIASAGDSVANGAPGAPGAPMPMPAR
;
A
#
# COMPACT_ATOMS: atom_id res chain seq x y z
N MET A 1 -50.99 19.60 32.70
CA MET A 1 -50.49 18.29 32.23
C MET A 1 -50.18 18.22 30.74
N MET A 2 -51.07 18.65 29.82
CA MET A 2 -50.86 18.49 28.36
C MET A 2 -49.60 19.20 27.78
N ARG A 3 -49.19 20.33 28.39
CA ARG A 3 -48.01 21.09 27.95
C ARG A 3 -46.67 20.37 28.19
N LEU A 4 -46.57 19.51 29.20
CA LEU A 4 -45.32 18.80 29.53
C LEU A 4 -45.08 17.60 28.60
N LEU A 5 -46.15 16.94 28.14
CA LEU A 5 -46.08 15.84 27.17
C LEU A 5 -45.68 16.33 25.78
N ALA A 6 -46.19 17.49 25.35
CA ALA A 6 -45.85 18.08 24.05
C ALA A 6 -44.36 18.45 23.95
N THR A 7 -43.76 18.96 25.03
CA THR A 7 -42.33 19.31 25.05
C THR A 7 -41.43 18.07 25.03
N LEU A 8 -41.85 16.96 25.66
CA LEU A 8 -41.10 15.71 25.68
C LEU A 8 -41.08 15.00 24.31
N CYS A 9 -42.18 15.05 23.56
CA CYS A 9 -42.25 14.51 22.20
C CYS A 9 -41.47 15.37 21.18
N LEU A 10 -41.36 16.68 21.42
CA LEU A 10 -40.62 17.58 20.54
C LEU A 10 -39.09 17.42 20.71
N THR A 11 -38.60 17.15 21.92
CA THR A 11 -37.18 16.89 22.18
C THR A 11 -36.73 15.52 21.68
N THR A 12 -37.57 14.48 21.74
CA THR A 12 -37.25 13.18 21.14
C THR A 12 -37.24 13.23 19.62
N ALA A 13 -38.16 13.98 19.00
CA ALA A 13 -38.19 14.20 17.55
C ALA A 13 -36.94 14.92 17.02
N LEU A 14 -36.38 15.86 17.79
CA LEU A 14 -35.18 16.63 17.40
C LEU A 14 -33.87 15.85 17.55
N CYS A 15 -33.79 14.89 18.47
CA CYS A 15 -32.59 14.07 18.69
C CYS A 15 -32.46 12.87 17.73
N LEU A 16 -33.57 12.37 17.19
CA LEU A 16 -33.59 11.25 16.23
C LEU A 16 -32.71 11.46 14.97
N PRO A 17 -32.78 12.60 14.25
CA PRO A 17 -31.95 12.81 13.06
C PRO A 17 -30.46 12.97 13.37
N MET A 18 -30.08 13.35 14.60
CA MET A 18 -28.68 13.44 15.01
C MET A 18 -28.10 12.07 15.37
N ALA A 19 -28.89 11.20 16.04
CA ALA A 19 -28.46 9.84 16.34
C ALA A 19 -28.25 9.02 15.06
N ALA A 20 -29.18 9.08 14.10
CA ALA A 20 -29.05 8.39 12.81
C ALA A 20 -27.80 8.85 12.01
N ARG A 21 -27.47 10.15 12.05
CA ARG A 21 -26.25 10.66 11.37
C ARG A 21 -24.94 10.31 12.08
N ALA A 22 -24.95 10.18 13.40
CA ALA A 22 -23.78 9.74 14.14
C ALA A 22 -23.50 8.25 13.89
N ASP A 23 -24.55 7.43 13.84
CA ASP A 23 -24.45 6.01 13.48
C ASP A 23 -23.93 5.84 12.05
N ASP A 24 -24.46 6.58 11.07
CA ASP A 24 -23.95 6.57 9.69
C ASP A 24 -22.47 6.98 9.58
N ALA A 25 -22.03 7.98 10.35
CA ALA A 25 -20.63 8.44 10.33
C ALA A 25 -19.69 7.38 10.94
N ALA A 26 -20.08 6.76 12.06
CA ALA A 26 -19.33 5.69 12.68
C ALA A 26 -19.27 4.45 11.78
N GLU A 27 -20.39 4.09 11.14
CA GLU A 27 -20.45 2.96 10.22
C GLU A 27 -19.59 3.19 8.98
N ARG A 28 -19.59 4.39 8.41
CA ARG A 28 -18.68 4.75 7.30
C ARG A 28 -17.21 4.55 7.68
N ILE A 29 -16.80 5.01 8.86
CA ILE A 29 -15.42 4.82 9.33
C ILE A 29 -15.13 3.33 9.50
N ALA A 30 -16.07 2.55 10.05
CA ALA A 30 -15.88 1.11 10.23
C ALA A 30 -15.72 0.36 8.90
N VAL A 31 -16.58 0.62 7.90
CA VAL A 31 -16.48 0.01 6.57
C VAL A 31 -15.20 0.46 5.86
N ALA A 32 -14.85 1.74 5.93
CA ALA A 32 -13.61 2.26 5.39
C ALA A 32 -12.37 1.62 6.03
N LYS A 33 -12.42 1.37 7.34
CA LYS A 33 -11.34 0.68 8.09
C LYS A 33 -11.14 -0.75 7.58
N ASP A 34 -12.21 -1.50 7.41
CA ASP A 34 -12.15 -2.86 6.86
C ASP A 34 -11.58 -2.88 5.43
N LEU A 35 -12.05 -1.96 4.58
CA LEU A 35 -11.54 -1.77 3.23
C LEU A 35 -10.03 -1.45 3.21
N VAL A 36 -9.60 -0.44 3.96
CA VAL A 36 -8.19 -0.03 4.04
C VAL A 36 -7.32 -1.18 4.54
N GLN A 37 -7.79 -1.93 5.54
CA GLN A 37 -7.06 -3.07 6.09
C GLN A 37 -6.84 -4.17 5.04
N LYS A 38 -7.89 -4.52 4.28
CA LYS A 38 -7.85 -5.60 3.29
C LYS A 38 -7.08 -5.24 2.01
N THR A 39 -6.87 -3.96 1.77
CA THR A 39 -6.35 -3.44 0.50
C THR A 39 -5.00 -2.76 0.70
N THR A 40 -5.00 -1.47 1.02
CA THR A 40 -3.81 -0.62 1.13
C THR A 40 -2.82 -1.15 2.17
N ILE A 41 -3.29 -1.45 3.39
CA ILE A 41 -2.42 -1.91 4.48
C ILE A 41 -1.84 -3.28 4.14
N LYS A 42 -2.66 -4.21 3.66
CA LYS A 42 -2.19 -5.55 3.27
C LYS A 42 -1.12 -5.49 2.17
N ASN A 43 -1.31 -4.64 1.16
CA ASN A 43 -0.34 -4.47 0.08
C ASN A 43 0.97 -3.86 0.58
N LEU A 44 0.89 -2.87 1.47
CA LEU A 44 2.07 -2.29 2.13
C LEU A 44 2.81 -3.31 2.99
N GLU A 45 2.10 -4.16 3.73
CA GLU A 45 2.69 -5.21 4.57
C GLU A 45 3.47 -6.25 3.74
N VAL A 46 2.92 -6.67 2.60
CA VAL A 46 3.61 -7.58 1.65
C VAL A 46 4.88 -6.93 1.12
N GLY A 47 4.81 -5.69 0.64
CA GLY A 47 5.97 -4.96 0.12
C GLY A 47 7.03 -4.71 1.19
N PHE A 48 6.61 -4.28 2.38
CA PHE A 48 7.47 -4.06 3.54
C PHE A 48 8.17 -5.36 3.97
N THR A 49 7.45 -6.47 4.07
CA THR A 49 8.03 -7.78 4.42
C THR A 49 9.09 -8.19 3.41
N GLY A 50 8.80 -8.06 2.11
CA GLY A 50 9.78 -8.37 1.06
C GLY A 50 11.04 -7.48 1.14
N ALA A 51 10.89 -6.18 1.44
CA ALA A 51 12.01 -5.27 1.61
C ALA A 51 12.81 -5.56 2.89
N LEU A 52 12.13 -5.87 3.99
CA LEU A 52 12.74 -6.25 5.26
C LEU A 52 13.61 -7.50 5.08
N GLU A 53 13.08 -8.56 4.48
CA GLU A 53 13.83 -9.81 4.29
C GLU A 53 15.06 -9.60 3.38
N LYS A 54 14.95 -8.81 2.32
CA LYS A 54 16.11 -8.44 1.48
C LYS A 54 17.17 -7.65 2.27
N THR A 55 16.73 -6.79 3.19
CA THR A 55 17.61 -5.94 3.99
C THR A 55 18.37 -6.75 5.03
N VAL A 56 17.71 -7.72 5.68
CA VAL A 56 18.34 -8.53 6.74
C VAL A 56 19.10 -9.75 6.20
N ALA A 57 18.85 -10.18 4.95
CA ALA A 57 19.52 -11.31 4.30
C ALA A 57 21.07 -11.32 4.42
N PRO A 58 21.81 -10.20 4.29
CA PRO A 58 23.26 -10.21 4.45
C PRO A 58 23.75 -10.12 5.91
N MET A 59 22.84 -10.01 6.89
CA MET A 59 23.19 -9.87 8.31
C MET A 59 23.43 -11.24 8.96
N LYS A 60 24.17 -11.26 10.09
CA LYS A 60 24.23 -12.45 10.96
C LYS A 60 22.85 -12.70 11.58
N GLU A 61 22.47 -13.97 11.75
CA GLU A 61 21.10 -14.35 12.12
C GLU A 61 20.60 -13.68 13.40
N ASP A 62 21.39 -13.67 14.48
CA ASP A 62 20.99 -13.02 15.75
C ASP A 62 20.67 -11.53 15.56
N LYS A 63 21.42 -10.85 14.69
CA LYS A 63 21.17 -9.44 14.34
C LYS A 63 19.97 -9.29 13.41
N ALA A 64 19.85 -10.19 12.43
CA ALA A 64 18.71 -10.22 11.51
C ALA A 64 17.39 -10.39 12.27
N GLU A 65 17.34 -11.33 13.22
CA GLU A 65 16.16 -11.59 14.05
C GLU A 65 15.80 -10.40 14.94
N ALA A 66 16.79 -9.77 15.60
CA ALA A 66 16.56 -8.56 16.39
C ALA A 66 15.97 -7.43 15.54
N VAL A 67 16.53 -7.19 14.35
CA VAL A 67 16.03 -6.18 13.40
C VAL A 67 14.63 -6.53 12.90
N ARG A 68 14.36 -7.79 12.52
CA ARG A 68 13.02 -8.23 12.11
C ARG A 68 12.00 -7.92 13.20
N LYS A 69 12.30 -8.24 14.45
CA LYS A 69 11.41 -8.02 15.59
C LYS A 69 11.13 -6.54 15.82
N GLU A 70 12.18 -5.72 15.86
CA GLU A 70 12.05 -4.28 16.13
C GLU A 70 11.25 -3.58 15.02
N ILE A 71 11.62 -3.80 13.75
CA ILE A 71 10.98 -3.09 12.64
C ILE A 71 9.55 -3.60 12.41
N ARG A 72 9.25 -4.89 12.65
CA ARG A 72 7.85 -5.38 12.61
C ARG A 72 7.00 -4.74 13.71
N ALA A 73 7.54 -4.60 14.92
CA ALA A 73 6.83 -3.91 16.00
C ALA A 73 6.56 -2.43 15.67
N GLU A 74 7.50 -1.76 15.00
CA GLU A 74 7.27 -0.39 14.54
C GLU A 74 6.26 -0.33 13.39
N PHE A 75 6.33 -1.26 12.43
CA PHE A 75 5.33 -1.37 11.37
C PHE A 75 3.93 -1.53 11.94
N ASP A 76 3.74 -2.33 12.99
CA ASP A 76 2.44 -2.52 13.62
C ASP A 76 1.87 -1.23 14.23
N LYS A 77 2.72 -0.38 14.85
CA LYS A 77 2.28 0.94 15.35
C LYS A 77 1.91 1.89 14.21
N GLN A 78 2.73 1.92 13.17
CA GLN A 78 2.46 2.75 12.00
C GLN A 78 1.21 2.28 11.27
N ARG A 79 0.97 0.97 11.23
CA ARG A 79 -0.25 0.36 10.68
C ARG A 79 -1.50 0.90 11.37
N GLU A 80 -1.52 0.96 12.70
CA GLU A 80 -2.67 1.52 13.43
C GLU A 80 -2.92 3.00 13.08
N THR A 81 -1.84 3.79 13.02
CA THR A 81 -1.90 5.22 12.65
C THR A 81 -2.42 5.40 11.22
N MET A 82 -1.89 4.62 10.27
CA MET A 82 -2.35 4.64 8.88
C MET A 82 -3.82 4.19 8.78
N LEU A 83 -4.21 3.15 9.51
CA LEU A 83 -5.56 2.62 9.46
C LEU A 83 -6.58 3.65 9.95
N ASP A 84 -6.28 4.37 11.04
CA ASP A 84 -7.13 5.46 11.54
C ASP A 84 -7.18 6.64 10.57
N GLY A 85 -6.03 7.13 10.09
CA GLY A 85 -5.96 8.28 9.21
C GLY A 85 -6.61 8.04 7.84
N LEU A 86 -6.31 6.91 7.21
CA LEU A 86 -6.86 6.55 5.90
C LEU A 86 -8.35 6.27 5.98
N SER A 87 -8.83 5.54 6.99
CA SER A 87 -10.27 5.25 7.12
C SER A 87 -11.11 6.51 7.29
N LYS A 88 -10.63 7.50 8.06
CA LYS A 88 -11.26 8.82 8.17
C LYS A 88 -11.27 9.57 6.84
N ALA A 89 -10.15 9.57 6.12
CA ALA A 89 -10.06 10.21 4.81
C ALA A 89 -11.04 9.60 3.79
N TYR A 90 -11.18 8.27 3.77
CA TYR A 90 -12.18 7.60 2.92
C TYR A 90 -13.61 7.88 3.38
N ALA A 91 -13.90 7.81 4.69
CA ALA A 91 -15.23 8.07 5.23
C ALA A 91 -15.72 9.51 5.01
N GLU A 92 -14.79 10.47 4.87
CA GLU A 92 -15.10 11.85 4.51
C GLU A 92 -15.51 12.00 3.03
N LYS A 93 -14.88 11.23 2.12
CA LYS A 93 -15.05 11.36 0.67
C LYS A 93 -16.13 10.47 0.07
N PHE A 94 -16.46 9.37 0.73
CA PHE A 94 -17.40 8.38 0.22
C PHE A 94 -18.64 8.29 1.13
N SER A 95 -19.79 8.07 0.51
CA SER A 95 -21.01 7.67 1.21
C SER A 95 -20.89 6.23 1.73
N LEU A 96 -21.79 5.85 2.64
CA LEU A 96 -21.82 4.50 3.19
C LEU A 96 -22.08 3.44 2.10
N ASP A 97 -22.99 3.73 1.17
CA ASP A 97 -23.33 2.81 0.08
C ASP A 97 -22.14 2.61 -0.88
N GLU A 98 -21.41 3.68 -1.22
CA GLU A 98 -20.19 3.57 -2.03
C GLU A 98 -19.13 2.75 -1.33
N LEU A 99 -18.92 2.94 -0.03
CA LEU A 99 -17.97 2.14 0.76
C LEU A 99 -18.39 0.67 0.83
N LYS A 100 -19.68 0.39 1.03
CA LYS A 100 -20.20 -0.98 1.01
C LYS A 100 -20.02 -1.64 -0.35
N HIS A 101 -20.33 -0.93 -1.43
CA HIS A 101 -20.14 -1.42 -2.79
C HIS A 101 -18.66 -1.71 -3.10
N LEU A 102 -17.75 -0.83 -2.69
CA LEU A 102 -16.30 -1.11 -2.80
C LEU A 102 -15.93 -2.38 -2.03
N SER A 103 -16.47 -2.58 -0.83
CA SER A 103 -16.19 -3.78 -0.02
C SER A 103 -16.66 -5.07 -0.71
N GLU A 104 -17.81 -5.03 -1.38
CA GLU A 104 -18.32 -6.15 -2.18
C GLU A 104 -17.37 -6.54 -3.30
N ILE A 105 -16.78 -5.58 -4.01
CA ILE A 105 -15.79 -5.85 -5.08
C ILE A 105 -14.60 -6.63 -4.51
N TYR A 106 -14.08 -6.25 -3.34
CA TYR A 106 -12.97 -6.97 -2.70
C TYR A 106 -13.38 -8.34 -2.13
N GLY A 107 -14.67 -8.55 -1.88
CA GLY A 107 -15.25 -9.85 -1.53
C GLY A 107 -15.52 -10.77 -2.74
N ASP A 108 -15.59 -10.21 -3.95
CA ASP A 108 -15.92 -10.97 -5.16
C ASP A 108 -14.82 -11.96 -5.56
N LYS A 109 -15.21 -13.19 -5.87
CA LYS A 109 -14.28 -14.28 -6.21
C LYS A 109 -13.57 -14.06 -7.55
N THR A 110 -14.24 -13.41 -8.51
CA THR A 110 -13.64 -13.11 -9.81
C THR A 110 -12.55 -12.07 -9.65
N TYR A 111 -12.83 -11.01 -8.88
CA TYR A 111 -11.87 -9.98 -8.56
C TYR A 111 -10.70 -10.51 -7.71
N GLN A 112 -10.96 -11.37 -6.72
CA GLN A 112 -9.89 -12.04 -5.96
C GLN A 112 -9.00 -12.91 -6.85
N LYS A 113 -9.58 -13.65 -7.81
CA LYS A 113 -8.81 -14.42 -8.80
C LYS A 113 -7.95 -13.49 -9.66
N PHE A 114 -8.51 -12.37 -10.12
CA PHE A 114 -7.75 -11.36 -10.86
C PHE A 114 -6.56 -10.83 -10.05
N GLN A 115 -6.78 -10.46 -8.78
CA GLN A 115 -5.70 -10.02 -7.89
C GLN A 115 -4.62 -11.10 -7.69
N ALA A 116 -5.02 -12.37 -7.49
CA ALA A 116 -4.09 -13.47 -7.31
C ALA A 116 -3.18 -13.68 -8.55
N VAL A 117 -3.75 -13.62 -9.75
CA VAL A 117 -2.97 -13.74 -11.00
C VAL A 117 -1.96 -12.58 -11.14
N ASN A 118 -2.34 -11.36 -10.77
CA ASN A 118 -1.46 -10.20 -10.83
C ASN A 118 -0.37 -10.21 -9.74
N ALA A 119 -0.63 -10.84 -8.59
CA ALA A 119 0.33 -10.95 -7.49
C ALA A 119 1.30 -12.13 -7.65
N ASP A 120 0.95 -13.15 -8.45
CA ASP A 120 1.80 -14.32 -8.69
C ASP A 120 2.99 -13.95 -9.60
N PRO A 121 4.24 -14.01 -9.09
CA PRO A 121 5.42 -13.70 -9.89
C PRO A 121 5.66 -14.72 -11.03
N ALA A 122 5.09 -15.92 -10.94
CA ALA A 122 5.16 -16.94 -11.98
C ALA A 122 4.07 -16.79 -13.04
N SER A 123 3.12 -15.87 -12.88
CA SER A 123 2.06 -15.67 -13.86
C SER A 123 2.61 -15.10 -15.17
N THR A 124 1.91 -15.41 -16.28
CA THR A 124 2.21 -14.83 -17.58
C THR A 124 2.09 -13.30 -17.54
N VAL A 125 1.15 -12.75 -16.75
CA VAL A 125 0.98 -11.30 -16.57
C VAL A 125 2.23 -10.67 -15.95
N SER A 126 2.75 -11.26 -14.87
CA SER A 126 3.97 -10.80 -14.22
C SER A 126 5.17 -10.92 -15.14
N THR A 127 5.29 -12.02 -15.88
CA THR A 127 6.39 -12.25 -16.83
C THR A 127 6.40 -11.20 -17.94
N ILE A 128 5.25 -10.92 -18.56
CA ILE A 128 5.11 -9.89 -19.60
C ILE A 128 5.46 -8.50 -19.04
N SER A 129 4.97 -8.21 -17.84
CA SER A 129 5.20 -6.91 -17.18
C SER A 129 6.67 -6.70 -16.86
N GLN A 130 7.34 -7.71 -16.30
CA GLN A 130 8.77 -7.65 -15.99
C GLN A 130 9.61 -7.48 -17.26
N ALA A 131 9.35 -8.26 -18.32
CA ALA A 131 10.08 -8.12 -19.58
C ALA A 131 9.98 -6.70 -20.17
N SER A 132 8.78 -6.11 -20.08
CA SER A 132 8.53 -4.73 -20.54
C SER A 132 9.27 -3.70 -19.70
N VAL A 133 9.21 -3.80 -18.37
CA VAL A 133 9.92 -2.88 -17.46
C VAL A 133 11.43 -3.02 -17.62
N THR A 134 11.97 -4.24 -17.72
CA THR A 134 13.39 -4.48 -17.97
C THR A 134 13.85 -3.81 -19.28
N LYS A 135 13.06 -3.89 -20.35
CA LYS A 135 13.37 -3.19 -21.61
C LYS A 135 13.45 -1.67 -21.40
N LEU A 136 12.49 -1.08 -20.69
CA LEU A 136 12.49 0.35 -20.40
C LEU A 136 13.68 0.77 -19.55
N LEU A 137 14.01 -0.01 -18.50
CA LEU A 137 15.18 0.25 -17.65
C LEU A 137 16.49 0.15 -18.44
N ASN A 138 16.61 -0.82 -19.35
CA ASN A 138 17.77 -0.92 -20.22
C ASN A 138 17.89 0.28 -21.16
N MET A 139 16.78 0.77 -21.72
CA MET A 139 16.79 2.00 -22.54
C MET A 139 17.20 3.23 -21.72
N LEU A 140 16.70 3.36 -20.49
CA LEU A 140 17.09 4.44 -19.58
C LEU A 140 18.58 4.36 -19.21
N ALA A 141 19.09 3.16 -18.94
CA ALA A 141 20.50 2.94 -18.64
C ALA A 141 21.41 3.26 -19.84
N ILE A 142 20.98 2.90 -21.06
CA ILE A 142 21.71 3.26 -22.29
C ILE A 142 21.68 4.78 -22.50
N ALA A 143 20.54 5.44 -22.29
CA ALA A 143 20.43 6.88 -22.42
C ALA A 143 21.31 7.61 -21.39
N SER A 144 21.30 7.20 -20.12
CA SER A 144 22.13 7.79 -19.07
C SER A 144 23.63 7.51 -19.26
N ALA A 145 23.99 6.35 -19.80
CA ALA A 145 25.36 6.05 -20.21
C ALA A 145 25.79 6.88 -21.43
N GLY A 146 24.89 7.16 -22.37
CA GLY A 146 25.14 8.02 -23.54
C GLY A 146 25.53 9.44 -23.16
N ASP A 147 24.90 10.02 -22.14
CA ASP A 147 25.28 11.32 -21.56
C ASP A 147 26.60 11.26 -20.76
N SER A 148 26.97 10.07 -20.25
CA SER A 148 28.24 9.86 -19.53
C SER A 148 29.45 9.77 -20.47
N VAL A 149 29.26 9.47 -21.76
CA VAL A 149 30.34 9.47 -22.77
C VAL A 149 30.59 10.89 -23.32
N ALA A 150 29.60 11.78 -23.30
CA ALA A 150 29.75 13.17 -23.74
C ALA A 150 30.54 14.05 -22.77
N ASN A 151 30.67 13.66 -21.50
CA ASN A 151 31.52 14.30 -20.49
C ASN A 151 32.86 13.56 -20.22
N GLY A 152 33.25 12.65 -21.12
CA GLY A 152 34.60 12.09 -21.13
C GLY A 152 35.61 13.16 -21.55
N ALA A 153 36.13 13.92 -20.57
CA ALA A 153 37.35 14.68 -20.77
C ALA A 153 38.44 13.75 -21.33
N PRO A 154 39.20 14.15 -22.38
CA PRO A 154 40.25 13.33 -22.95
C PRO A 154 41.39 13.19 -21.93
N GLY A 155 41.40 12.06 -21.22
CA GLY A 155 42.46 11.72 -20.27
C GLY A 155 41.94 11.11 -18.98
N ALA A 156 41.63 9.82 -19.00
CA ALA A 156 41.65 9.00 -17.79
C ALA A 156 42.54 7.77 -18.05
N PRO A 157 43.50 7.43 -17.16
CA PRO A 157 44.58 6.52 -17.48
C PRO A 157 44.16 5.05 -17.36
N GLY A 158 44.41 4.29 -18.42
CA GLY A 158 44.90 2.91 -18.42
C GLY A 158 44.14 1.84 -17.63
N ALA A 159 43.25 1.12 -18.32
CA ALA A 159 43.08 -0.30 -18.03
C ALA A 159 44.20 -1.08 -18.78
N PRO A 160 44.93 -2.01 -18.14
CA PRO A 160 46.01 -2.73 -18.79
C PRO A 160 45.43 -3.72 -19.81
N MET A 161 45.78 -3.55 -21.08
CA MET A 161 45.52 -4.52 -22.14
C MET A 161 46.46 -5.73 -21.96
N PRO A 162 45.98 -6.97 -22.11
CA PRO A 162 46.82 -8.16 -21.99
C PRO A 162 47.78 -8.25 -23.18
N MET A 163 49.08 -8.32 -22.91
CA MET A 163 50.11 -8.53 -23.92
C MET A 163 50.17 -10.01 -24.35
N PRO A 164 50.37 -10.31 -25.65
CA PRO A 164 50.45 -11.68 -26.13
C PRO A 164 51.80 -12.33 -25.78
N ALA A 165 51.73 -13.59 -25.34
CA ALA A 165 52.88 -14.42 -25.01
C ALA A 165 53.75 -14.70 -26.23
N ARG A 166 55.07 -14.69 -26.04
CA ARG A 166 56.08 -15.23 -26.97
C ARG A 166 56.36 -16.69 -26.64
#